data_AF-A0AAN6TCH7-F1
#
_entry.id   AF-A0AAN6TCH7-F1
#
_cell.length_a   1.000
_cell.length_b   1.000
_cell.length_c   1.000
_cell.angle_alpha   90.00
_cell.angle_beta   90.00
_cell.angle_gamma   90.00
#
_symmetry.space_group_name_H-M   'P 1'
#
loop_
_entity.id
_entity.type
_entity.pdbx_description
1 polymer ?
#
loop_
_entity_poly.entity_id
_entity_poly.type
_entity_poly.pdbx_seq_one_letter_code
_entity_poly.pdbx_strand_id
1 'polypeptide(L)'
;MATMWLSLAVTTAIVAVWLYRVNRAFRAVPEEAARASPRRWTKNELRETYERLKKKPLDFTKNIPPRLDRRYIVVGGSGLVGGDLVLQLLRRGQTPESIRIVDFVPLNRSDMLNVAAGCDYVKADIASRSSVEEAFSKPWPKSVAENPLTVFHIAALVRPQERSPLIYDRISRINRDGAVNVMEAARAAGADIFIATSSASVGIVPPNFWIWPWQSTPDRYLQVVTEKDFDAPLRAPHLFFSNYARSKAEMERAVCGANQEGFRTGTIRPGNPIYGQKTDPVLGICLRQGGSASWIPHVVQNWVNSRNVSLAHLQFEAALAKTDQPMPRCAGRTFIVTDLGPPITFADAYAAMAELSVTPTSVTIVQALPLLLMAHIVEAWCLLLARFPFLTKWLGWREPSGQVHFLQPSVFSVSIHTIVDDSLARKPVEQGGIGYKGVCTTLEGVCQQLVEWNMEQEHERITGQGKLGKAAMTVKGVAA
;
A
#
# COMPACT_ATOMS: atom_id res chain seq x y z
N MET A 1 -2.73 10.11 56.64
CA MET A 1 -3.78 10.07 55.60
C MET A 1 -3.82 11.33 54.74
N ALA A 2 -3.90 12.55 55.31
CA ALA A 2 -3.95 13.79 54.51
C ALA A 2 -2.72 14.00 53.59
N THR A 3 -1.51 13.70 54.06
CA THR A 3 -0.27 13.75 53.27
C THR A 3 -0.25 12.76 52.11
N MET A 4 -0.84 11.57 52.29
CA MET A 4 -1.00 10.55 51.26
C MET A 4 -1.98 11.01 50.17
N TRP A 5 -3.12 11.57 50.56
CA TRP A 5 -4.11 12.12 49.63
C TRP A 5 -3.57 13.32 48.85
N LEU A 6 -2.82 14.22 49.51
CA LEU A 6 -2.16 15.33 48.86
C LEU A 6 -1.10 14.86 47.85
N SER A 7 -0.28 13.88 48.24
CA SER A 7 0.75 13.31 47.34
C SER A 7 0.12 12.63 46.11
N LEU A 8 -0.99 11.90 46.31
CA LEU A 8 -1.75 11.27 45.23
C LEU A 8 -2.36 12.33 44.30
N ALA A 9 -2.95 13.39 44.85
CA ALA A 9 -3.53 14.48 44.07
C ALA A 9 -2.48 15.22 43.23
N VAL A 10 -1.33 15.56 43.82
CA VAL A 10 -0.20 16.20 43.12
C VAL A 10 0.35 15.29 42.02
N THR A 11 0.57 14.01 42.31
CA THR A 11 1.06 13.04 41.32
C THR A 11 0.08 12.88 40.17
N THR A 12 -1.21 12.76 40.47
CA THR A 12 -2.29 12.65 39.46
C THR A 12 -2.34 13.90 38.58
N ALA A 13 -2.23 15.09 39.17
CA ALA A 13 -2.19 16.35 38.44
C ALA A 13 -0.97 16.43 37.50
N ILE A 14 0.22 16.06 37.99
CA ILE A 14 1.45 16.03 37.17
C ILE A 14 1.30 15.07 35.98
N VAL A 15 0.80 13.85 36.22
CA VAL A 15 0.56 12.87 35.16
C VAL A 15 -0.48 13.38 34.16
N ALA A 16 -1.58 13.97 34.63
CA ALA A 16 -2.61 14.53 33.75
C ALA A 16 -2.08 15.66 32.85
N VAL A 17 -1.28 16.58 33.41
CA VAL A 17 -0.62 17.65 32.66
C VAL A 17 0.37 17.09 31.64
N TRP A 18 1.15 16.06 32.02
CA TRP A 18 2.08 15.40 31.11
C TRP A 18 1.35 14.69 29.96
N LEU A 19 0.29 13.91 30.24
CA LEU A 19 -0.53 13.25 29.23
C LEU A 19 -1.22 14.26 28.30
N TYR A 20 -1.71 15.38 28.83
CA TYR A 20 -2.22 16.48 28.01
C TYR A 20 -1.15 17.01 27.04
N ARG A 21 0.09 17.20 27.52
CA ARG A 21 1.21 17.62 26.69
C ARG A 21 1.56 16.60 25.62
N VAL A 22 1.61 15.31 25.96
CA VAL A 22 1.83 14.21 24.99
C VAL A 22 0.74 14.24 23.92
N ASN A 23 -0.53 14.31 24.30
CA ASN A 23 -1.65 14.38 23.35
C ASN A 23 -1.60 15.63 22.46
N ARG A 24 -1.12 16.77 22.98
CA ARG A 24 -0.87 17.97 22.17
C ARG A 24 0.27 17.76 21.18
N ALA A 25 1.35 17.09 21.57
CA ALA A 25 2.50 16.79 20.70
C ALA A 25 2.13 15.86 19.52
N PHE A 26 1.14 14.98 19.70
CA PHE A 26 0.56 14.19 18.60
C PHE A 26 -0.05 15.03 17.47
N ARG A 27 -0.35 16.31 17.71
CA ARG A 27 -0.91 17.24 16.72
C ARG A 27 0.13 18.18 16.14
N ALA A 28 1.38 18.07 16.58
CA ALA A 28 2.43 18.92 16.09
C ALA A 28 2.68 18.65 14.60
N VAL A 29 3.02 19.70 13.86
CA VAL A 29 3.52 19.58 12.49
C VAL A 29 4.92 20.17 12.52
N PRO A 30 5.99 19.34 12.39
CA PRO A 30 7.35 19.86 12.30
C PRO A 30 7.49 20.88 11.18
N GLU A 31 8.36 21.88 11.35
CA GLU A 31 8.51 22.97 10.37
C GLU A 31 8.93 22.43 9.00
N GLU A 32 9.81 21.44 8.96
CA GLU A 32 10.20 20.77 7.72
C GLU A 32 9.00 20.10 7.01
N ALA A 33 8.07 19.50 7.77
CA ALA A 33 6.87 18.90 7.20
C ALA A 33 5.92 19.97 6.64
N ALA A 34 5.78 21.10 7.34
CA ALA A 34 5.01 22.24 6.86
C ALA A 34 5.64 22.86 5.59
N ARG A 35 6.97 22.96 5.52
CA ARG A 35 7.69 23.43 4.31
C ARG A 35 7.54 22.47 3.14
N ALA A 36 7.52 21.16 3.38
CA ALA A 36 7.32 20.16 2.34
C ALA A 36 5.89 20.15 1.78
N SER A 37 4.90 20.62 2.56
CA SER A 37 3.50 20.71 2.18
C SER A 37 2.95 22.12 2.48
N PRO A 38 3.35 23.15 1.73
CA PRO A 38 3.12 24.55 2.11
C PRO A 38 1.67 25.02 1.85
N ARG A 39 0.90 24.29 1.04
CA ARG A 39 -0.44 24.69 0.58
C ARG A 39 -1.47 23.62 0.89
N ARG A 40 -2.67 24.04 1.30
CA ARG A 40 -3.87 23.20 1.44
C ARG A 40 -4.78 23.34 0.24
N TRP A 41 -5.56 22.31 -0.06
CA TRP A 41 -6.51 22.36 -1.17
C TRP A 41 -7.68 23.28 -0.85
N THR A 42 -8.07 24.11 -1.81
CA THR A 42 -9.26 24.97 -1.66
C THR A 42 -10.49 24.28 -2.26
N LYS A 43 -11.69 24.64 -1.79
CA LYS A 43 -12.94 24.12 -2.36
C LYS A 43 -13.08 24.43 -3.85
N ASN A 44 -12.65 25.63 -4.28
CA ASN A 44 -12.68 26.01 -5.69
C ASN A 44 -11.75 25.15 -6.53
N GLU A 45 -10.50 24.96 -6.09
CA GLU A 45 -9.54 24.08 -6.76
C GLU A 45 -10.05 22.63 -6.88
N LEU A 46 -10.68 22.12 -5.81
CA LEU A 46 -11.29 20.79 -5.82
C LEU A 46 -12.39 20.69 -6.87
N ARG A 47 -13.35 21.63 -6.88
CA ARG A 47 -14.48 21.66 -7.82
C ARG A 47 -14.01 21.84 -9.26
N GLU A 48 -13.08 22.75 -9.51
CA GLU A 48 -12.50 23.00 -10.84
C GLU A 48 -11.79 21.75 -11.37
N THR A 49 -10.96 21.11 -10.53
CA THR A 49 -10.27 19.88 -10.89
C THR A 49 -11.26 18.75 -11.17
N TYR A 50 -12.26 18.58 -10.32
CA TYR A 50 -13.31 17.57 -10.47
C TYR A 50 -14.10 17.76 -11.78
N GLU A 51 -14.58 18.97 -12.08
CA GLU A 51 -15.32 19.25 -13.31
C GLU A 51 -14.45 19.12 -14.57
N ARG A 52 -13.16 19.47 -14.47
CA ARG A 52 -12.21 19.21 -15.56
C ARG A 52 -12.05 17.72 -15.82
N LEU A 53 -11.91 16.89 -14.78
CA LEU A 53 -11.70 15.45 -14.90
C LEU A 53 -12.95 14.70 -15.38
N LYS A 54 -14.16 15.18 -15.06
CA LYS A 54 -15.40 14.69 -15.69
C LYS A 54 -15.39 14.83 -17.20
N LYS A 55 -14.85 15.94 -17.72
CA LYS A 55 -14.79 16.23 -19.16
C LYS A 55 -13.60 15.53 -19.82
N LYS A 56 -12.47 15.45 -19.12
CA LYS A 56 -11.22 14.89 -19.62
C LYS A 56 -10.55 14.06 -18.51
N PRO A 57 -10.90 12.76 -18.41
CA PRO A 57 -10.31 11.86 -17.43
C PRO A 57 -8.79 11.76 -17.57
N LEU A 58 -8.14 11.32 -16.50
CA LEU A 58 -6.70 11.06 -16.50
C LEU A 58 -6.34 9.98 -17.54
N ASP A 59 -5.39 10.31 -18.39
CA ASP A 59 -4.89 9.42 -19.44
C ASP A 59 -3.50 8.91 -19.08
N PHE A 60 -3.45 7.69 -18.55
CA PHE A 60 -2.21 7.02 -18.18
C PHE A 60 -1.46 6.43 -19.38
N THR A 61 -2.08 6.34 -20.57
CA THR A 61 -1.49 5.67 -21.73
C THR A 61 -0.25 6.39 -22.27
N LYS A 62 -0.16 7.71 -22.07
CA LYS A 62 0.95 8.56 -22.55
C LYS A 62 2.33 8.14 -22.06
N ASN A 63 2.39 7.55 -20.87
CA ASN A 63 3.66 7.17 -20.25
C ASN A 63 3.89 5.66 -20.26
N ILE A 64 2.91 4.88 -20.75
CA ILE A 64 3.05 3.43 -20.91
C ILE A 64 4.13 3.18 -21.96
N PRO A 65 5.17 2.38 -21.65
CA PRO A 65 6.21 2.03 -22.63
C PRO A 65 5.63 1.28 -23.84
N PRO A 66 6.34 1.25 -24.98
CA PRO A 66 5.92 0.46 -26.13
C PRO A 66 5.61 -1.00 -25.79
N ARG A 67 4.72 -1.61 -26.58
CA ARG A 67 4.40 -3.03 -26.49
C ARG A 67 5.68 -3.87 -26.65
N LEU A 68 5.83 -4.85 -25.77
CA LEU A 68 6.79 -5.94 -25.90
C LEU A 68 6.06 -7.25 -26.22
N ASP A 69 6.60 -8.03 -27.14
CA ASP A 69 6.09 -9.36 -27.51
C ASP A 69 6.53 -10.41 -26.50
N ARG A 70 5.81 -10.45 -25.38
CA ARG A 70 6.13 -11.26 -24.20
C ARG A 70 4.86 -11.89 -23.65
N ARG A 71 5.02 -12.92 -22.84
CA ARG A 71 3.98 -13.43 -21.94
C ARG A 71 4.13 -12.80 -20.57
N TYR A 72 3.01 -12.71 -19.85
CA TYR A 72 2.93 -12.04 -18.56
C TYR A 72 2.23 -12.92 -17.55
N ILE A 73 2.87 -13.16 -16.41
CA ILE A 73 2.18 -13.65 -15.21
C ILE A 73 2.07 -12.49 -14.23
N VAL A 74 0.85 -12.13 -13.86
CA VAL A 74 0.58 -11.09 -12.84
C VAL A 74 0.05 -11.79 -11.58
N VAL A 75 0.93 -11.98 -10.61
CA VAL A 75 0.58 -12.57 -9.31
C VAL A 75 0.01 -11.50 -8.40
N GLY A 76 -1.23 -11.67 -7.93
CA GLY A 76 -2.01 -10.60 -7.29
C GLY A 76 -2.75 -9.71 -8.30
N GLY A 77 -2.98 -10.22 -9.52
CA GLY A 77 -3.57 -9.46 -10.63
C GLY A 77 -5.05 -9.11 -10.47
N SER A 78 -5.77 -9.68 -9.49
CA SER A 78 -7.14 -9.28 -9.16
C SER A 78 -7.19 -8.07 -8.21
N GLY A 79 -6.05 -7.69 -7.62
CA GLY A 79 -5.95 -6.67 -6.59
C GLY A 79 -5.97 -5.21 -7.09
N LEU A 80 -5.66 -4.28 -6.18
CA LEU A 80 -5.59 -2.84 -6.45
C LEU A 80 -4.56 -2.50 -7.53
N VAL A 81 -3.28 -2.73 -7.25
CA VAL A 81 -2.19 -2.45 -8.19
C VAL A 81 -2.16 -3.49 -9.31
N GLY A 82 -2.32 -4.78 -8.99
CA GLY A 82 -2.25 -5.85 -9.99
C GLY A 82 -3.32 -5.74 -11.07
N GLY A 83 -4.55 -5.35 -10.70
CA GLY A 83 -5.61 -5.14 -11.68
C GLY A 83 -5.35 -3.95 -12.59
N ASP A 84 -4.80 -2.85 -12.04
CA ASP A 84 -4.41 -1.70 -12.86
C ASP A 84 -3.26 -2.05 -13.82
N LEU A 85 -2.34 -2.92 -13.40
CA LEU A 85 -1.28 -3.43 -14.25
C LEU A 85 -1.80 -4.29 -15.39
N VAL A 86 -2.74 -5.22 -15.13
CA VAL A 86 -3.41 -6.01 -16.17
C VAL A 86 -4.10 -5.10 -17.18
N LEU A 87 -4.86 -4.11 -16.71
CA LEU A 87 -5.55 -3.14 -17.58
C LEU A 87 -4.55 -2.32 -18.41
N GLN A 88 -3.41 -1.92 -17.83
CA GLN A 88 -2.37 -1.20 -18.56
C GLN A 88 -1.64 -2.08 -19.58
N LEU A 89 -1.40 -3.36 -19.30
CA LEU A 89 -0.88 -4.31 -20.29
C LEU A 89 -1.83 -4.44 -21.48
N LEU A 90 -3.13 -4.61 -21.24
CA LEU A 90 -4.12 -4.68 -22.32
C LEU A 90 -4.17 -3.37 -23.13
N ARG A 91 -4.13 -2.21 -22.46
CA ARG A 91 -4.06 -0.90 -23.13
C ARG A 91 -2.76 -0.67 -23.89
N ARG A 92 -1.65 -1.25 -23.43
CA ARG A 92 -0.35 -1.26 -24.12
C ARG A 92 -0.42 -2.07 -25.43
N GLY A 93 -1.44 -2.91 -25.60
CA GLY A 93 -1.70 -3.68 -26.81
C GLY A 93 -1.37 -5.16 -26.69
N GLN A 94 -1.15 -5.67 -25.48
CA GLN A 94 -0.97 -7.10 -25.23
C GLN A 94 -2.28 -7.84 -25.50
N THR A 95 -2.20 -9.02 -26.12
CA THR A 95 -3.39 -9.83 -26.31
C THR A 95 -3.77 -10.52 -25.00
N PRO A 96 -5.06 -10.73 -24.71
CA PRO A 96 -5.48 -11.39 -23.47
C PRO A 96 -4.83 -12.77 -23.28
N GLU A 97 -4.57 -13.52 -24.35
CA GLU A 97 -3.93 -14.84 -24.28
C GLU A 97 -2.48 -14.80 -23.80
N SER A 98 -1.82 -13.63 -23.93
CA SER A 98 -0.46 -13.40 -23.42
C SER A 98 -0.41 -13.08 -21.94
N ILE A 99 -1.56 -12.92 -21.26
CA ILE A 99 -1.66 -12.52 -19.86
C ILE A 99 -2.31 -13.63 -19.05
N ARG A 100 -1.60 -14.09 -18.01
CA ARG A 100 -2.12 -14.97 -16.97
C ARG A 100 -2.17 -14.24 -15.64
N ILE A 101 -3.36 -14.22 -15.06
CA ILE A 101 -3.66 -13.64 -13.75
C ILE A 101 -3.61 -14.78 -12.74
N VAL A 102 -2.68 -14.68 -11.79
CA VAL A 102 -2.56 -15.66 -10.69
C VAL A 102 -2.97 -14.97 -9.41
N ASP A 103 -4.02 -15.44 -8.76
CA ASP A 103 -4.52 -14.79 -7.55
C ASP A 103 -5.22 -15.80 -6.63
N PHE A 104 -5.35 -15.48 -5.35
CA PHE A 104 -6.13 -16.29 -4.42
C PHE A 104 -7.64 -16.07 -4.62
N VAL A 105 -8.01 -14.87 -5.09
CA VAL A 105 -9.39 -14.44 -5.30
C VAL A 105 -9.62 -14.16 -6.79
N PRO A 106 -10.76 -14.61 -7.36
CA PRO A 106 -11.07 -14.32 -8.76
C PRO A 106 -11.28 -12.82 -9.00
N LEU A 107 -11.24 -12.42 -10.27
CA LEU A 107 -11.54 -11.06 -10.72
C LEU A 107 -12.89 -10.62 -10.14
N ASN A 108 -12.89 -9.48 -9.46
CA ASN A 108 -14.07 -8.92 -8.81
C ASN A 108 -14.25 -7.41 -9.03
N ARG A 109 -13.29 -6.77 -9.72
CA ARG A 109 -13.35 -5.35 -10.04
C ARG A 109 -14.17 -5.14 -11.31
N SER A 110 -15.19 -4.29 -11.25
CA SER A 110 -16.11 -4.00 -12.35
C SER A 110 -15.40 -3.54 -13.62
N ASP A 111 -14.32 -2.77 -13.49
CA ASP A 111 -13.50 -2.29 -14.60
C ASP A 111 -12.69 -3.41 -15.30
N MET A 112 -12.50 -4.55 -14.63
CA MET A 112 -11.77 -5.70 -15.17
C MET A 112 -12.68 -6.76 -15.77
N LEU A 113 -13.90 -6.95 -15.26
CA LEU A 113 -14.74 -8.12 -15.59
C LEU A 113 -14.95 -8.32 -17.09
N ASN A 114 -15.11 -7.22 -17.85
CA ASN A 114 -15.27 -7.29 -19.30
C ASN A 114 -13.93 -7.19 -20.04
N VAL A 115 -13.06 -6.28 -19.61
CA VAL A 115 -11.81 -5.94 -20.31
C VAL A 115 -10.79 -7.08 -20.21
N ALA A 116 -10.70 -7.72 -19.04
CA ALA A 116 -9.77 -8.81 -18.76
C ALA A 116 -10.43 -10.20 -18.86
N ALA A 117 -11.67 -10.30 -19.39
CA ALA A 117 -12.40 -11.56 -19.49
C ALA A 117 -11.67 -12.65 -20.29
N GLY A 118 -10.90 -12.24 -21.31
CA GLY A 118 -10.10 -13.14 -22.14
C GLY A 118 -8.74 -13.50 -21.56
N CYS A 119 -8.33 -12.90 -20.43
CA CYS A 119 -7.07 -13.24 -19.78
C CYS A 119 -7.22 -14.58 -19.05
N ASP A 120 -6.16 -15.38 -19.05
CA ASP A 120 -6.16 -16.63 -18.30
C ASP A 120 -6.18 -16.33 -16.79
N TYR A 121 -7.01 -17.03 -16.02
CA TYR A 121 -7.05 -16.94 -14.56
C TYR A 121 -6.68 -18.28 -13.95
N VAL A 122 -5.76 -18.25 -12.98
CA VAL A 122 -5.40 -19.42 -12.18
C VAL A 122 -5.45 -19.06 -10.70
N LYS A 123 -6.24 -19.83 -9.94
CA LYS A 123 -6.27 -19.68 -8.50
C LYS A 123 -4.99 -20.25 -7.88
N ALA A 124 -4.27 -19.48 -7.08
CA ALA A 124 -3.12 -19.99 -6.34
C ALA A 124 -3.00 -19.39 -4.94
N ASP A 125 -2.52 -20.19 -3.99
CA ASP A 125 -2.02 -19.71 -2.70
C ASP A 125 -0.50 -19.62 -2.77
N ILE A 126 0.03 -18.39 -2.74
CA ILE A 126 1.48 -18.16 -2.83
C ILE A 126 2.25 -18.74 -1.64
N ALA A 127 1.61 -18.94 -0.49
CA ALA A 127 2.23 -19.62 0.66
C ALA A 127 2.48 -21.12 0.39
N SER A 128 1.83 -21.70 -0.61
CA SER A 128 2.00 -23.09 -1.02
C SER A 128 2.85 -23.18 -2.29
N ARG A 129 4.06 -23.72 -2.16
CA ARG A 129 4.99 -23.91 -3.29
C ARG A 129 4.35 -24.69 -4.45
N SER A 130 3.69 -25.81 -4.16
CA SER A 130 3.07 -26.65 -5.18
C SER A 130 1.93 -25.93 -5.90
N SER A 131 1.16 -25.08 -5.19
CA SER A 131 0.09 -24.29 -5.80
C SER A 131 0.63 -23.26 -6.79
N VAL A 132 1.78 -22.66 -6.49
CA VAL A 132 2.46 -21.73 -7.39
C VAL A 132 3.05 -22.47 -8.59
N GLU A 133 3.73 -23.59 -8.37
CA GLU A 133 4.32 -24.41 -9.45
C GLU A 133 3.24 -24.86 -10.45
N GLU A 134 2.09 -25.34 -9.98
CA GLU A 134 0.95 -25.72 -10.83
C GLU A 134 0.44 -24.54 -11.68
N ALA A 135 0.33 -23.35 -11.08
CA ALA A 135 -0.12 -22.16 -11.79
C ALA A 135 0.85 -21.70 -12.88
N PHE A 136 2.16 -21.87 -12.63
CA PHE A 136 3.22 -21.49 -13.55
C PHE A 136 3.41 -22.53 -14.66
N SER A 137 3.19 -23.82 -14.39
CA SER A 137 3.31 -24.92 -15.36
C SER A 137 2.14 -25.02 -16.34
N LYS A 138 1.04 -24.31 -16.11
CA LYS A 138 -0.12 -24.35 -17.00
C LYS A 138 0.31 -23.98 -18.44
N PRO A 139 -0.02 -24.80 -19.46
CA PRO A 139 0.39 -24.55 -20.84
C PRO A 139 -0.08 -23.20 -21.37
N TRP A 140 0.71 -22.60 -22.25
CA TRP A 140 0.36 -21.36 -22.94
C TRP A 140 -0.26 -21.66 -24.31
N PRO A 141 -1.14 -20.78 -24.82
CA PRO A 141 -1.60 -20.87 -26.19
C PRO A 141 -0.44 -20.84 -27.18
N LYS A 142 -0.51 -21.65 -28.24
CA LYS A 142 0.57 -21.81 -29.23
C LYS A 142 1.02 -20.48 -29.84
N SER A 143 0.12 -19.50 -29.97
CA SER A 143 0.39 -18.16 -30.52
C SER A 143 1.38 -17.33 -29.70
N VAL A 144 1.56 -17.65 -28.41
CA VAL A 144 2.42 -16.87 -27.49
C VAL A 144 3.42 -17.74 -26.74
N ALA A 145 3.36 -19.07 -26.88
CA ALA A 145 4.12 -20.02 -26.08
C ALA A 145 5.64 -19.82 -26.12
N GLU A 146 6.18 -19.42 -27.28
CA GLU A 146 7.62 -19.17 -27.49
C GLU A 146 8.07 -17.77 -27.06
N ASN A 147 7.15 -16.88 -26.70
CA ASN A 147 7.53 -15.52 -26.30
C ASN A 147 8.23 -15.54 -24.93
N PRO A 148 9.20 -14.64 -24.69
CA PRO A 148 9.82 -14.45 -23.38
C PRO A 148 8.79 -14.17 -22.27
N LEU A 149 9.14 -14.46 -21.02
CA LEU A 149 8.20 -14.37 -19.90
C LEU A 149 8.62 -13.28 -18.89
N THR A 150 7.73 -12.32 -18.67
CA THR A 150 7.81 -11.37 -17.56
C THR A 150 6.87 -11.80 -16.43
N VAL A 151 7.35 -11.76 -15.20
CA VAL A 151 6.51 -12.01 -14.01
C VAL A 151 6.47 -10.76 -13.14
N PHE A 152 5.26 -10.35 -12.81
CA PHE A 152 4.99 -9.28 -11.84
C PHE A 152 4.40 -9.88 -10.58
N HIS A 153 5.11 -9.74 -9.45
CA HIS A 153 4.66 -10.23 -8.14
C HIS A 153 4.14 -9.10 -7.26
N ILE A 154 2.82 -8.96 -7.18
CA ILE A 154 2.13 -7.86 -6.49
C ILE A 154 1.35 -8.37 -5.26
N ALA A 155 1.01 -9.67 -5.25
CA ALA A 155 0.32 -10.32 -4.14
C ALA A 155 1.06 -10.12 -2.81
N ALA A 156 0.32 -9.64 -1.81
CA ALA A 156 0.82 -9.46 -0.46
C ALA A 156 -0.34 -9.39 0.51
N LEU A 157 -0.08 -9.79 1.74
CA LEU A 157 -0.93 -9.48 2.87
C LEU A 157 -0.45 -8.18 3.53
N VAL A 158 -1.39 -7.33 3.95
CA VAL A 158 -1.10 -6.01 4.54
C VAL A 158 -1.63 -5.98 5.97
N ARG A 159 -0.73 -6.13 6.95
CA ARG A 159 -1.04 -6.11 8.39
C ARG A 159 -0.12 -5.12 9.12
N PRO A 160 -0.35 -3.80 8.96
CA PRO A 160 0.52 -2.78 9.54
C PRO A 160 0.42 -2.70 11.06
N GLN A 161 -0.62 -3.28 11.66
CA GLN A 161 -0.90 -3.22 13.10
C GLN A 161 -0.04 -4.20 13.94
N GLU A 162 0.50 -5.26 13.33
CA GLU A 162 1.26 -6.29 14.04
C GLU A 162 2.77 -6.01 14.02
N ARG A 163 3.41 -5.93 15.19
CA ARG A 163 4.86 -5.68 15.32
C ARG A 163 5.61 -6.68 16.21
N SER A 164 4.88 -7.56 16.91
CA SER A 164 5.51 -8.53 17.81
C SER A 164 6.13 -9.70 17.03
N PRO A 165 7.37 -10.11 17.34
CA PRO A 165 7.98 -11.30 16.75
C PRO A 165 7.17 -12.59 16.95
N LEU A 166 6.37 -12.67 18.02
CA LEU A 166 5.55 -13.85 18.37
C LEU A 166 4.59 -14.24 17.23
N ILE A 167 4.13 -13.27 16.46
CA ILE A 167 3.14 -13.44 15.39
C ILE A 167 3.73 -13.16 14.00
N TYR A 168 5.06 -13.08 13.87
CA TYR A 168 5.73 -12.74 12.63
C TYR A 168 5.41 -13.73 11.48
N ASP A 169 5.28 -15.02 11.81
CA ASP A 169 4.99 -16.08 10.82
C ASP A 169 3.71 -15.81 10.01
N ARG A 170 2.70 -15.18 10.63
CA ARG A 170 1.41 -14.86 9.98
C ARG A 170 1.60 -14.04 8.71
N ILE A 171 2.55 -13.10 8.73
CA ILE A 171 2.81 -12.21 7.61
C ILE A 171 4.00 -12.68 6.76
N SER A 172 5.05 -13.24 7.38
CA SER A 172 6.26 -13.64 6.66
C SER A 172 6.04 -14.81 5.72
N ARG A 173 5.19 -15.77 6.12
CA ARG A 173 4.83 -16.93 5.29
C ARG A 173 4.25 -16.54 3.94
N ILE A 174 3.48 -15.44 3.90
CA ILE A 174 2.85 -14.95 2.67
C ILE A 174 3.79 -13.97 1.95
N ASN A 175 4.27 -12.94 2.65
CA ASN A 175 4.96 -11.82 2.00
C ASN A 175 6.42 -12.12 1.65
N ARG A 176 7.12 -12.92 2.45
CA ARG A 176 8.51 -13.31 2.20
C ARG A 176 8.55 -14.67 1.53
N ASP A 177 8.05 -15.71 2.20
CA ASP A 177 8.19 -17.08 1.70
C ASP A 177 7.34 -17.28 0.44
N GLY A 178 6.14 -16.69 0.39
CA GLY A 178 5.34 -16.71 -0.84
C GLY A 178 5.96 -15.95 -2.00
N ALA A 179 6.66 -14.83 -1.75
CA ALA A 179 7.41 -14.14 -2.79
C ALA A 179 8.59 -14.98 -3.31
N VAL A 180 9.29 -15.68 -2.42
CA VAL A 180 10.35 -16.62 -2.79
C VAL A 180 9.80 -17.77 -3.63
N ASN A 181 8.67 -18.38 -3.24
CA ASN A 181 8.02 -19.43 -4.03
C ASN A 181 7.69 -18.94 -5.45
N VAL A 182 7.15 -17.73 -5.58
CA VAL A 182 6.78 -17.11 -6.86
C VAL A 182 8.02 -16.79 -7.70
N MET A 183 9.09 -16.29 -7.09
CA MET A 183 10.36 -16.00 -7.78
C MET A 183 11.01 -17.29 -8.30
N GLU A 184 11.06 -18.34 -7.49
CA GLU A 184 11.62 -19.64 -7.84
C GLU A 184 10.81 -20.31 -8.97
N ALA A 185 9.48 -20.28 -8.89
CA ALA A 185 8.61 -20.80 -9.93
C ALA A 185 8.71 -19.98 -11.23
N ALA A 186 8.86 -18.65 -11.14
CA ALA A 186 9.10 -17.79 -12.30
C ALA A 186 10.37 -18.19 -13.04
N ARG A 187 11.48 -18.36 -12.29
CA ARG A 187 12.75 -18.81 -12.85
C ARG A 187 12.63 -20.19 -13.49
N ALA A 188 11.97 -21.14 -12.83
CA ALA A 188 11.75 -22.49 -13.35
C ALA A 188 10.87 -22.50 -14.62
N ALA A 189 9.91 -21.57 -14.73
CA ALA A 189 9.07 -21.40 -15.90
C ALA A 189 9.77 -20.64 -17.06
N GLY A 190 11.05 -20.29 -16.92
CA GLY A 190 11.83 -19.61 -17.95
C GLY A 190 11.57 -18.10 -18.04
N ALA A 191 11.09 -17.47 -16.97
CA ALA A 191 11.03 -16.01 -16.92
C ALA A 191 12.44 -15.41 -16.98
N ASP A 192 12.62 -14.36 -17.78
CA ASP A 192 13.86 -13.58 -17.85
C ASP A 192 13.74 -12.24 -17.11
N ILE A 193 12.52 -11.82 -16.74
CA ILE A 193 12.25 -10.62 -15.94
C ILE A 193 11.32 -10.93 -14.78
N PHE A 194 11.70 -10.51 -13.57
CA PHE A 194 10.88 -10.62 -12.36
C PHE A 194 10.85 -9.31 -11.57
N ILE A 195 9.67 -8.69 -11.45
CA ILE A 195 9.52 -7.43 -10.69
C ILE A 195 8.48 -7.62 -9.59
N ALA A 196 8.84 -7.30 -8.35
CA ALA A 196 7.92 -7.41 -7.22
C ALA A 196 7.53 -6.05 -6.62
N THR A 197 6.32 -5.97 -6.06
CA THR A 197 5.88 -4.81 -5.28
C THR A 197 6.31 -4.95 -3.81
N SER A 198 7.14 -4.02 -3.37
CA SER A 198 7.48 -3.77 -1.97
C SER A 198 6.64 -2.61 -1.39
N SER A 199 7.20 -1.78 -0.50
CA SER A 199 6.52 -0.65 0.13
C SER A 199 7.54 0.39 0.62
N ALA A 200 7.24 1.68 0.44
CA ALA A 200 8.04 2.75 1.06
C ALA A 200 8.05 2.61 2.60
N SER A 201 7.05 1.96 3.18
CA SER A 201 6.96 1.72 4.62
C SER A 201 8.08 0.81 5.15
N VAL A 202 8.84 0.13 4.29
CA VAL A 202 10.11 -0.53 4.65
C VAL A 202 11.08 0.46 5.29
N GLY A 203 11.14 1.71 4.80
CA GLY A 203 12.00 2.77 5.32
C GLY A 203 11.61 3.25 6.73
N ILE A 204 10.36 3.09 7.14
CA ILE A 204 9.81 3.70 8.36
C ILE A 204 10.30 2.98 9.61
N VAL A 205 10.87 3.74 10.54
CA VAL A 205 11.24 3.28 11.88
C VAL A 205 10.19 3.69 12.92
N PRO A 206 9.96 2.92 14.00
CA PRO A 206 8.99 3.30 15.02
C PRO A 206 9.36 4.66 15.67
N PRO A 207 8.45 5.63 15.75
CA PRO A 207 8.66 6.86 16.51
C PRO A 207 8.59 6.59 18.02
N ASN A 208 9.09 7.54 18.82
CA ASN A 208 8.83 7.55 20.27
C ASN A 208 7.81 8.65 20.59
N PHE A 209 6.57 8.25 20.89
CA PHE A 209 5.49 9.17 21.22
C PHE A 209 5.53 9.73 22.64
N TRP A 210 6.29 9.10 23.53
CA TRP A 210 6.44 9.54 24.90
C TRP A 210 7.52 10.60 24.99
N ILE A 211 7.08 11.84 25.18
CA ILE A 211 7.95 13.02 25.19
C ILE A 211 8.27 13.48 26.62
N TRP A 212 9.45 14.07 26.79
CA TRP A 212 9.85 14.79 27.98
C TRP A 212 9.14 16.15 28.11
N PRO A 213 9.05 16.73 29.32
CA PRO A 213 8.40 18.03 29.55
C PRO A 213 9.03 19.24 28.85
N TRP A 214 10.15 19.11 28.12
CA TRP A 214 10.73 20.18 27.31
C TRP A 214 10.60 19.95 25.80
N GLN A 215 10.18 18.75 25.36
CA GLN A 215 9.98 18.44 23.94
C GLN A 215 8.61 18.92 23.45
N SER A 216 8.52 19.36 22.20
CA SER A 216 7.29 19.83 21.54
C SER A 216 6.76 18.85 20.49
N THR A 217 7.61 17.96 19.98
CA THR A 217 7.32 16.94 18.97
C THR A 217 7.86 15.58 19.44
N PRO A 218 7.23 14.46 19.04
CA PRO A 218 7.79 13.12 19.23
C PRO A 218 9.10 12.91 18.48
N ASP A 219 9.97 12.04 18.99
CA ASP A 219 11.20 11.67 18.27
C ASP A 219 10.85 10.84 17.03
N ARG A 220 11.54 11.12 15.93
CA ARG A 220 11.34 10.46 14.61
C ARG A 220 9.90 10.61 14.08
N TYR A 221 9.23 11.71 14.43
CA TYR A 221 7.86 11.99 13.97
C TYR A 221 7.77 12.49 12.53
N LEU A 222 8.87 13.04 12.01
CA LEU A 222 9.08 13.27 10.59
C LEU A 222 10.20 12.33 10.11
N GLN A 223 9.95 11.62 9.02
CA GLN A 223 10.93 10.74 8.40
C GLN A 223 10.97 10.99 6.89
N VAL A 224 12.17 11.00 6.32
CA VAL A 224 12.39 11.00 4.88
C VAL A 224 12.75 9.58 4.46
N VAL A 225 11.93 8.99 3.60
CA VAL A 225 12.10 7.63 3.10
C VAL A 225 12.76 7.68 1.73
N THR A 226 13.86 6.93 1.61
CA THR A 226 14.69 6.77 0.42
C THR A 226 15.04 5.28 0.27
N GLU A 227 15.74 4.90 -0.79
CA GLU A 227 16.25 3.55 -1.01
C GLU A 227 17.58 3.26 -0.28
N LYS A 228 18.14 4.23 0.45
CA LYS A 228 19.46 4.09 1.09
C LYS A 228 19.55 2.93 2.07
N ASP A 229 18.44 2.57 2.72
CA ASP A 229 18.40 1.44 3.64
C ASP A 229 18.55 0.09 2.94
N PHE A 230 18.31 0.02 1.62
CA PHE A 230 18.58 -1.16 0.81
C PHE A 230 20.08 -1.40 0.62
N ASP A 231 20.92 -0.37 0.59
CA ASP A 231 22.37 -0.57 0.46
C ASP A 231 23.06 -0.90 1.81
N ALA A 232 22.32 -0.86 2.92
CA ALA A 232 22.79 -1.23 4.26
C ALA A 232 22.37 -2.65 4.68
N PRO A 233 22.98 -3.26 5.72
CA PRO A 233 22.46 -4.50 6.31
C PRO A 233 21.01 -4.37 6.77
N LEU A 234 20.25 -5.47 6.72
CA LEU A 234 18.89 -5.48 7.24
C LEU A 234 18.88 -5.07 8.71
N ARG A 235 17.96 -4.15 9.04
CA ARG A 235 17.78 -3.63 10.39
C ARG A 235 17.31 -4.72 11.33
N ALA A 236 17.60 -4.56 12.62
CA ALA A 236 17.07 -5.43 13.66
C ALA A 236 15.52 -5.37 13.67
N PRO A 237 14.81 -6.47 14.01
CA PRO A 237 13.36 -6.55 13.91
C PRO A 237 12.58 -5.40 14.60
N HIS A 238 13.05 -4.95 15.76
CA HIS A 238 12.41 -3.88 16.54
C HIS A 238 12.55 -2.47 15.91
N LEU A 239 13.37 -2.32 14.87
CA LEU A 239 13.54 -1.07 14.13
C LEU A 239 12.62 -0.98 12.91
N PHE A 240 11.87 -2.04 12.59
CA PHE A 240 10.74 -1.93 11.68
C PHE A 240 9.51 -1.50 12.45
N PHE A 241 8.71 -0.59 11.87
CA PHE A 241 7.48 -0.17 12.53
C PHE A 241 6.50 -1.35 12.74
N SER A 242 6.48 -2.31 11.80
CA SER A 242 5.63 -3.49 11.79
C SER A 242 6.34 -4.72 11.22
N ASN A 243 5.76 -5.89 11.50
CA ASN A 243 6.12 -7.15 10.86
C ASN A 243 5.89 -7.11 9.33
N TYR A 244 4.91 -6.33 8.86
CA TYR A 244 4.68 -6.10 7.43
C TYR A 244 5.90 -5.47 6.76
N ALA A 245 6.43 -4.35 7.29
CA ALA A 245 7.63 -3.71 6.75
C ALA A 245 8.83 -4.64 6.76
N ARG A 246 9.04 -5.36 7.86
CA ARG A 246 10.10 -6.35 7.96
C ARG A 246 9.99 -7.42 6.86
N SER A 247 8.81 -8.01 6.67
CA SER A 247 8.58 -9.04 5.66
C SER A 247 8.86 -8.55 4.23
N LYS A 248 8.52 -7.29 3.94
CA LYS A 248 8.80 -6.66 2.64
C LYS A 248 10.29 -6.36 2.46
N ALA A 249 10.99 -5.91 3.51
CA ALA A 249 12.44 -5.72 3.47
C ALA A 249 13.19 -7.04 3.23
N GLU A 250 12.78 -8.13 3.89
CA GLU A 250 13.35 -9.46 3.68
C GLU A 250 13.07 -9.98 2.25
N MET A 251 11.86 -9.75 1.73
CA MET A 251 11.50 -10.05 0.34
C MET A 251 12.36 -9.29 -0.68
N GLU A 252 12.61 -7.99 -0.47
CA GLU A 252 13.48 -7.20 -1.35
C GLU A 252 14.88 -7.81 -1.46
N ARG A 253 15.45 -8.32 -0.35
CA ARG A 253 16.76 -8.98 -0.37
C ARG A 253 16.75 -10.24 -1.20
N ALA A 254 15.73 -11.07 -1.05
CA ALA A 254 15.61 -12.29 -1.82
C ALA A 254 15.45 -11.98 -3.31
N VAL A 255 14.51 -11.09 -3.67
CA VAL A 255 14.21 -10.76 -5.07
C VAL A 255 15.40 -10.08 -5.75
N CYS A 256 15.91 -8.99 -5.19
CA CYS A 256 17.01 -8.26 -5.80
C CYS A 256 18.32 -9.05 -5.77
N GLY A 257 18.53 -9.90 -4.76
CA GLY A 257 19.69 -10.79 -4.67
C GLY A 257 19.68 -11.94 -5.68
N ALA A 258 18.52 -12.30 -6.22
CA ALA A 258 18.40 -13.31 -7.27
C ALA A 258 18.72 -12.77 -8.68
N ASN A 259 19.04 -11.48 -8.81
CA ASN A 259 19.37 -10.86 -10.08
C ASN A 259 20.65 -11.44 -10.69
N GLN A 260 20.55 -11.96 -11.90
CA GLN A 260 21.66 -12.54 -12.64
C GLN A 260 21.43 -12.46 -14.16
N GLU A 261 22.44 -12.81 -14.94
CA GLU A 261 22.27 -12.96 -16.38
C GLU A 261 21.18 -13.99 -16.70
N GLY A 262 20.29 -13.65 -17.63
CA GLY A 262 19.11 -14.47 -17.94
C GLY A 262 17.95 -14.40 -16.92
N PHE A 263 18.12 -13.74 -15.77
CA PHE A 263 17.03 -13.52 -14.79
C PHE A 263 17.17 -12.16 -14.10
N ARG A 264 16.64 -11.12 -14.76
CA ARG A 264 16.76 -9.72 -14.33
C ARG A 264 15.64 -9.40 -13.34
N THR A 265 16.00 -8.97 -12.14
CA THR A 265 15.02 -8.76 -11.07
C THR A 265 15.01 -7.34 -10.54
N GLY A 266 13.96 -6.98 -9.80
CA GLY A 266 13.90 -5.71 -9.09
C GLY A 266 12.61 -5.55 -8.30
N THR A 267 12.53 -4.47 -7.52
CA THR A 267 11.31 -4.15 -6.76
C THR A 267 10.88 -2.70 -6.88
N ILE A 268 9.57 -2.46 -6.79
CA ILE A 268 8.99 -1.11 -6.68
C ILE A 268 8.47 -0.92 -5.25
N ARG A 269 8.82 0.19 -4.60
CA ARG A 269 8.30 0.65 -3.31
C ARG A 269 7.27 1.75 -3.55
N PRO A 270 5.96 1.47 -3.56
CA PRO A 270 4.96 2.53 -3.62
C PRO A 270 5.06 3.44 -2.41
N GLY A 271 4.89 4.75 -2.63
CA GLY A 271 4.61 5.74 -1.58
C GLY A 271 3.42 5.34 -0.71
N ASN A 272 3.27 6.01 0.43
CA ASN A 272 2.31 5.60 1.46
C ASN A 272 1.30 6.71 1.73
N PRO A 273 -0.01 6.45 1.62
CA PRO A 273 -0.64 5.20 1.17
C PRO A 273 -0.87 5.11 -0.35
N ILE A 274 -1.23 3.91 -0.81
CA ILE A 274 -1.69 3.65 -2.18
C ILE A 274 -3.21 3.85 -2.24
N TYR A 275 -3.69 4.58 -3.25
CA TYR A 275 -5.10 4.89 -3.46
C TYR A 275 -5.49 4.82 -4.95
N GLY A 276 -6.77 5.07 -5.27
CA GLY A 276 -7.21 5.28 -6.65
C GLY A 276 -8.25 4.28 -7.15
N GLN A 277 -8.84 3.49 -6.26
CA GLN A 277 -9.90 2.54 -6.59
C GLN A 277 -10.90 2.46 -5.45
N LYS A 278 -12.15 2.10 -5.75
CA LYS A 278 -13.20 2.02 -4.73
C LYS A 278 -12.90 1.09 -3.57
N THR A 279 -12.01 0.11 -3.72
CA THR A 279 -11.61 -0.88 -2.72
C THR A 279 -10.34 -0.51 -1.96
N ASP A 280 -9.70 0.63 -2.27
CA ASP A 280 -8.45 1.02 -1.62
C ASP A 280 -8.63 1.25 -0.10
N PRO A 281 -7.54 1.12 0.68
CA PRO A 281 -7.61 1.14 2.14
C PRO A 281 -7.62 2.55 2.73
N VAL A 282 -7.80 3.61 1.93
CA VAL A 282 -7.67 5.00 2.36
C VAL A 282 -8.94 5.78 2.04
N LEU A 283 -9.13 6.16 0.78
CA LEU A 283 -10.29 6.91 0.31
C LEU A 283 -11.45 5.97 0.07
N GLY A 284 -11.20 4.84 -0.60
CA GLY A 284 -12.22 3.86 -0.92
C GLY A 284 -12.94 3.38 0.33
N ILE A 285 -12.20 3.05 1.40
CA ILE A 285 -12.82 2.59 2.66
C ILE A 285 -13.69 3.66 3.31
N CYS A 286 -13.24 4.92 3.32
CA CYS A 286 -14.01 6.03 3.88
C CYS A 286 -15.31 6.26 3.09
N LEU A 287 -15.24 6.25 1.75
CA LEU A 287 -16.40 6.41 0.88
C LEU A 287 -17.42 5.28 1.08
N ARG A 288 -16.97 4.01 1.13
CA ARG A 288 -17.84 2.85 1.36
C ARG A 288 -18.51 2.85 2.73
N GLN A 289 -17.86 3.41 3.75
CA GLN A 289 -18.37 3.46 5.11
C GLN A 289 -19.17 4.74 5.42
N GLY A 290 -19.18 5.72 4.52
CA GLY A 290 -19.77 7.05 4.77
C GLY A 290 -18.94 7.91 5.72
N GLY A 291 -17.67 7.57 5.93
CA GLY A 291 -16.79 8.26 6.87
C GLY A 291 -15.87 7.36 7.67
N SER A 292 -15.03 7.98 8.50
CA SER A 292 -14.19 7.28 9.47
C SER A 292 -13.81 8.17 10.65
N ALA A 293 -13.26 7.58 11.70
CA ALA A 293 -12.59 8.34 12.77
C ALA A 293 -11.11 8.50 12.44
N SER A 294 -10.55 9.70 12.64
CA SER A 294 -9.13 9.98 12.37
C SER A 294 -8.50 10.81 13.47
N TRP A 295 -7.24 10.49 13.80
CA TRP A 295 -6.40 11.28 14.70
C TRP A 295 -5.24 11.96 13.96
N ILE A 296 -5.20 11.85 12.62
CA ILE A 296 -4.07 12.27 11.78
C ILE A 296 -4.40 13.28 10.67
N PRO A 297 -5.40 14.20 10.81
CA PRO A 297 -5.71 15.13 9.73
C PRO A 297 -4.51 16.01 9.33
N HIS A 298 -3.58 16.27 10.26
CA HIS A 298 -2.39 17.10 10.06
C HIS A 298 -1.18 16.34 9.49
N VAL A 299 -1.23 15.01 9.42
CA VAL A 299 -0.09 14.20 8.98
C VAL A 299 0.17 14.41 7.50
N VAL A 300 1.44 14.68 7.15
CA VAL A 300 1.91 14.98 5.80
C VAL A 300 2.52 13.72 5.20
N GLN A 301 2.00 13.26 4.06
CA GLN A 301 2.50 12.07 3.36
C GLN A 301 2.46 12.19 1.83
N ASN A 302 3.41 11.55 1.16
CA ASN A 302 3.43 11.34 -0.28
C ASN A 302 2.57 10.12 -0.66
N TRP A 303 1.38 10.39 -1.20
CA TRP A 303 0.46 9.36 -1.66
C TRP A 303 0.83 8.91 -3.07
N VAL A 304 0.39 7.72 -3.45
CA VAL A 304 0.60 7.22 -4.81
C VAL A 304 -0.64 6.54 -5.36
N ASN A 305 -1.05 6.95 -6.55
CA ASN A 305 -2.15 6.31 -7.26
C ASN A 305 -1.74 4.91 -7.75
N SER A 306 -2.59 3.91 -7.60
CA SER A 306 -2.33 2.52 -8.02
C SER A 306 -1.99 2.38 -9.50
N ARG A 307 -2.51 3.27 -10.35
CA ARG A 307 -2.18 3.34 -11.78
C ARG A 307 -0.77 3.90 -12.03
N ASN A 308 -0.29 4.81 -11.19
CA ASN A 308 1.10 5.27 -11.21
C ASN A 308 2.06 4.17 -10.74
N VAL A 309 1.67 3.36 -9.75
CA VAL A 309 2.45 2.19 -9.33
C VAL A 309 2.54 1.15 -10.45
N SER A 310 1.42 0.85 -11.10
CA SER A 310 1.38 -0.09 -12.23
C SER A 310 2.25 0.37 -13.39
N LEU A 311 2.21 1.67 -13.67
CA LEU A 311 3.05 2.30 -14.68
C LEU A 311 4.54 2.17 -14.38
N ALA A 312 4.93 2.33 -13.11
CA ALA A 312 6.31 2.12 -12.68
C ALA A 312 6.80 0.69 -12.92
N HIS A 313 5.93 -0.32 -12.75
CA HIS A 313 6.27 -1.71 -13.06
C HIS A 313 6.54 -1.90 -14.56
N LEU A 314 5.71 -1.33 -15.43
CA LEU A 314 5.92 -1.40 -16.88
C LEU A 314 7.17 -0.64 -17.34
N GLN A 315 7.43 0.53 -16.75
CA GLN A 315 8.65 1.32 -17.04
C GLN A 315 9.91 0.58 -16.56
N PHE A 316 9.86 -0.09 -15.42
CA PHE A 316 10.95 -0.92 -14.94
C PHE A 316 11.15 -2.15 -15.84
N GLU A 317 10.08 -2.82 -16.27
CA GLU A 317 10.19 -3.90 -17.25
C GLU A 317 10.86 -3.42 -18.54
N ALA A 318 10.42 -2.30 -19.11
CA ALA A 318 11.02 -1.75 -20.31
C ALA A 318 12.51 -1.41 -20.13
N ALA A 319 12.91 -0.98 -18.93
CA ALA A 319 14.32 -0.77 -18.61
C ALA A 319 15.11 -2.09 -18.53
N LEU A 320 14.52 -3.14 -17.94
CA LEU A 320 15.13 -4.46 -17.82
C LEU A 320 15.13 -5.26 -19.14
N ALA A 321 14.22 -4.99 -20.06
CA ALA A 321 14.08 -5.71 -21.33
C ALA A 321 15.15 -5.36 -22.38
N LYS A 322 15.94 -4.31 -22.17
CA LYS A 322 17.06 -3.92 -23.07
C LYS A 322 18.20 -4.94 -22.96
N THR A 323 18.24 -5.95 -23.82
CA THR A 323 19.20 -7.08 -23.77
C THR A 323 20.49 -6.83 -24.56
N ASP A 324 20.46 -5.84 -25.43
CA ASP A 324 21.51 -5.35 -26.33
C ASP A 324 22.61 -4.55 -25.63
N GLN A 325 22.51 -4.36 -24.32
CA GLN A 325 23.47 -3.66 -23.47
C GLN A 325 23.92 -4.57 -22.31
N PRO A 326 25.09 -4.30 -21.68
CA PRO A 326 25.39 -4.89 -20.38
C PRO A 326 24.22 -4.70 -19.43
N MET A 327 24.06 -5.62 -18.46
CA MET A 327 22.95 -5.63 -17.52
C MET A 327 22.62 -4.21 -17.03
N PRO A 328 21.37 -3.73 -17.19
CA PRO A 328 21.01 -2.38 -16.78
C PRO A 328 21.37 -2.14 -15.31
N ARG A 329 21.92 -0.96 -15.00
CA ARG A 329 22.33 -0.60 -13.62
C ARG A 329 21.16 -0.59 -12.63
N CYS A 330 19.93 -0.53 -13.13
CA CYS A 330 18.71 -0.63 -12.34
C CYS A 330 18.31 -2.08 -12.00
N ALA A 331 18.92 -3.09 -12.63
CA ALA A 331 18.67 -4.49 -12.31
C ALA A 331 19.22 -4.85 -10.92
N GLY A 332 18.49 -5.71 -10.19
CA GLY A 332 18.81 -6.07 -8.81
C GLY A 332 18.65 -4.91 -7.83
N ARG A 333 17.85 -3.89 -8.16
CA ARG A 333 17.60 -2.71 -7.31
C ARG A 333 16.14 -2.58 -6.91
N THR A 334 15.93 -1.77 -5.88
CA THR A 334 14.60 -1.28 -5.47
C THR A 334 14.44 0.19 -5.85
N PHE A 335 13.23 0.61 -6.19
CA PHE A 335 12.91 2.00 -6.54
C PHE A 335 11.61 2.45 -5.89
N ILE A 336 11.63 3.63 -5.29
CA ILE A 336 10.45 4.24 -4.69
C ILE A 336 9.72 5.11 -5.71
N VAL A 337 8.38 5.11 -5.68
CA VAL A 337 7.55 5.91 -6.58
C VAL A 337 6.40 6.60 -5.85
N THR A 338 6.14 7.87 -6.20
CA THR A 338 5.03 8.68 -5.68
C THR A 338 4.33 9.44 -6.81
N ASP A 339 3.13 9.96 -6.55
CA ASP A 339 2.49 10.91 -7.45
C ASP A 339 3.32 12.18 -7.65
N LEU A 340 2.97 12.95 -8.69
CA LEU A 340 3.60 14.24 -8.95
C LEU A 340 3.22 15.28 -7.89
N GLY A 341 4.15 16.20 -7.63
CA GLY A 341 3.92 17.34 -6.75
C GLY A 341 4.28 17.08 -5.29
N PRO A 342 4.02 18.05 -4.41
CA PRO A 342 4.36 17.96 -3.00
C PRO A 342 3.43 16.96 -2.27
N PRO A 343 3.88 16.41 -1.12
CA PRO A 343 3.02 15.63 -0.24
C PRO A 343 1.83 16.47 0.26
N ILE A 344 0.74 15.77 0.55
CA ILE A 344 -0.51 16.36 1.04
C ILE A 344 -0.68 16.06 2.53
N THR A 345 -1.68 16.68 3.17
CA THR A 345 -2.17 16.17 4.45
C THR A 345 -3.38 15.27 4.26
N PHE A 346 -3.67 14.42 5.24
CA PHE A 346 -4.92 13.67 5.27
C PHE A 346 -6.15 14.59 5.29
N ALA A 347 -6.06 15.78 5.92
CA ALA A 347 -7.13 16.77 5.90
C ALA A 347 -7.51 17.23 4.48
N ASP A 348 -6.54 17.34 3.57
CA ASP A 348 -6.81 17.69 2.17
C ASP A 348 -7.71 16.63 1.51
N ALA A 349 -7.37 15.35 1.67
CA ALA A 349 -8.17 14.24 1.17
C ALA A 349 -9.56 14.16 1.84
N TYR A 350 -9.64 14.45 3.15
CA TYR A 350 -10.91 14.51 3.87
C TYR A 350 -11.82 15.64 3.36
N ALA A 351 -11.24 16.82 3.09
CA ALA A 351 -11.95 17.94 2.50
C ALA A 351 -12.46 17.61 1.09
N ALA A 352 -11.65 16.92 0.27
CA ALA A 352 -12.06 16.46 -1.05
C ALA A 352 -13.27 15.52 -0.99
N MET A 353 -13.26 14.53 -0.09
CA MET A 353 -14.41 13.63 0.11
C MET A 353 -15.65 14.41 0.54
N ALA A 354 -15.54 15.22 1.60
CA ALA A 354 -16.68 15.97 2.13
C ALA A 354 -17.29 16.95 1.12
N GLU A 355 -16.47 17.49 0.21
CA GLU A 355 -16.89 18.48 -0.78
C GLU A 355 -17.47 17.85 -2.06
N LEU A 356 -16.92 16.72 -2.52
CA LEU A 356 -17.20 16.20 -3.87
C LEU A 356 -17.98 14.88 -3.88
N SER A 357 -18.02 14.10 -2.80
CA SER A 357 -18.71 12.80 -2.82
C SER A 357 -20.22 12.98 -2.86
N VAL A 358 -20.92 12.27 -3.76
CA VAL A 358 -22.39 12.26 -3.84
C VAL A 358 -23.03 11.55 -2.64
N THR A 359 -22.30 10.63 -2.02
CA THR A 359 -22.70 9.93 -0.79
C THR A 359 -22.20 10.72 0.42
N PRO A 360 -23.04 11.02 1.43
CA PRO A 360 -22.59 11.73 2.63
C PRO A 360 -21.38 11.04 3.27
N THR A 361 -20.24 11.75 3.30
CA THR A 361 -18.97 11.25 3.83
C THR A 361 -18.42 12.27 4.82
N SER A 362 -18.15 11.85 6.06
CA SER A 362 -17.60 12.74 7.09
C SER A 362 -16.51 12.06 7.91
N VAL A 363 -15.50 12.83 8.33
CA VAL A 363 -14.42 12.33 9.17
C VAL A 363 -14.53 12.94 10.56
N THR A 364 -14.65 12.09 11.58
CA THR A 364 -14.67 12.52 12.97
C THR A 364 -13.25 12.58 13.51
N ILE A 365 -12.80 13.76 13.93
CA ILE A 365 -11.47 13.93 14.51
C ILE A 365 -11.49 13.48 15.98
N VAL A 366 -10.64 12.52 16.32
CA VAL A 366 -10.52 11.94 17.65
C VAL A 366 -9.13 12.20 18.25
N GLN A 367 -9.00 12.08 19.56
CA GLN A 367 -7.72 12.29 20.26
C GLN A 367 -6.81 11.07 20.07
N ALA A 368 -5.54 11.30 19.74
CA ALA A 368 -4.58 10.22 19.47
C ALA A 368 -4.21 9.44 20.74
N LEU A 369 -4.00 10.12 21.88
CA LEU A 369 -3.49 9.48 23.08
C LEU A 369 -4.44 8.42 23.66
N PRO A 370 -5.75 8.68 23.85
CA PRO A 370 -6.68 7.64 24.29
C PRO A 370 -6.72 6.44 23.34
N LEU A 371 -6.66 6.68 22.03
CA LEU A 371 -6.59 5.61 21.03
C LEU A 371 -5.29 4.81 21.14
N LEU A 372 -4.14 5.46 21.37
CA LEU A 372 -2.86 4.77 21.56
C LEU A 372 -2.88 3.90 22.82
N LEU A 373 -3.46 4.38 23.92
CA LEU A 373 -3.61 3.59 25.15
C LEU A 373 -4.49 2.37 24.91
N MET A 374 -5.63 2.54 24.23
CA MET A 374 -6.47 1.41 23.82
C MET A 374 -5.73 0.45 22.87
N ALA A 375 -4.88 0.98 22.00
CA ALA A 375 -4.11 0.17 21.07
C ALA A 375 -3.15 -0.79 21.80
N HIS A 376 -2.52 -0.33 22.88
CA HIS A 376 -1.72 -1.20 23.75
C HIS A 376 -2.55 -2.30 24.43
N ILE A 377 -3.79 -2.02 24.81
CA ILE A 377 -4.70 -3.03 25.39
C ILE A 377 -5.06 -4.09 24.33
N VAL A 378 -5.39 -3.66 23.12
CA VAL A 378 -5.69 -4.57 22.00
C VAL A 378 -4.47 -5.42 21.65
N GLU A 379 -3.28 -4.83 21.53
CA GLU A 379 -2.03 -5.58 21.29
C GLU A 379 -1.79 -6.60 22.42
N ALA A 380 -1.91 -6.20 23.69
CA ALA A 380 -1.74 -7.10 24.82
C ALA A 380 -2.72 -8.29 24.78
N TRP A 381 -3.98 -8.04 24.41
CA TRP A 381 -4.99 -9.09 24.25
C TRP A 381 -4.63 -10.06 23.11
N CYS A 382 -4.28 -9.54 21.93
CA CYS A 382 -3.87 -10.37 20.80
C CYS A 382 -2.63 -11.22 21.14
N LEU A 383 -1.65 -10.64 21.85
CA LEU A 383 -0.45 -11.35 22.27
C LEU A 383 -0.73 -12.39 23.35
N LEU A 384 -1.66 -12.15 24.26
CA LEU A 384 -2.11 -13.14 25.24
C LEU A 384 -2.68 -14.38 24.53
N LEU A 385 -3.56 -14.18 23.54
CA LEU A 385 -4.15 -15.28 22.77
C LEU A 385 -3.11 -16.01 21.92
N ALA A 386 -2.19 -15.28 21.29
CA ALA A 386 -1.09 -15.88 20.52
C ALA A 386 -0.14 -16.69 21.41
N ARG A 387 0.13 -16.23 22.64
CA ARG A 387 1.02 -16.90 23.60
C ARG A 387 0.36 -18.14 24.21
N PHE A 388 -0.95 -18.13 24.39
CA PHE A 388 -1.72 -19.21 25.03
C PHE A 388 -2.86 -19.70 24.14
N PRO A 389 -2.58 -20.52 23.10
CA PRO A 389 -3.59 -20.96 22.13
C PRO A 389 -4.77 -21.74 22.73
N PHE A 390 -4.63 -22.31 23.94
CA PHE A 390 -5.72 -22.99 24.63
C PHE A 390 -6.86 -22.04 25.00
N LEU A 391 -6.59 -20.75 25.20
CA LEU A 391 -7.63 -19.73 25.46
C LEU A 391 -8.59 -19.63 24.28
N THR A 392 -8.07 -19.68 23.05
CA THR A 392 -8.91 -19.70 21.85
C THR A 392 -9.55 -21.07 21.63
N LYS A 393 -8.79 -22.15 21.78
CA LYS A 393 -9.28 -23.50 21.48
C LYS A 393 -10.35 -24.00 22.47
N TRP A 394 -10.18 -23.72 23.76
CA TRP A 394 -11.00 -24.31 24.83
C TRP A 394 -11.96 -23.30 25.46
N LEU A 395 -11.53 -22.04 25.65
CA LEU A 395 -12.39 -20.98 26.21
C LEU A 395 -13.11 -20.15 25.13
N GLY A 396 -12.83 -20.42 23.84
CA GLY A 396 -13.49 -19.74 22.72
C GLY A 396 -13.12 -18.27 22.56
N TRP A 397 -12.06 -17.78 23.23
CA TRP A 397 -11.64 -16.38 23.14
C TRP A 397 -11.08 -16.04 21.77
N ARG A 398 -11.42 -14.87 21.25
CA ARG A 398 -11.07 -14.43 19.89
C ARG A 398 -10.34 -13.11 19.89
N GLU A 399 -9.47 -12.93 18.90
CA GLU A 399 -8.96 -11.61 18.56
C GLU A 399 -10.13 -10.70 18.15
N PRO A 400 -10.01 -9.38 18.37
CA PRO A 400 -11.01 -8.43 17.90
C PRO A 400 -11.21 -8.54 16.40
N SER A 401 -12.42 -8.26 15.92
CA SER A 401 -12.73 -8.26 14.50
C SER A 401 -12.97 -6.83 13.99
N GLY A 402 -13.05 -6.68 12.67
CA GLY A 402 -13.32 -5.39 12.03
C GLY A 402 -12.24 -4.35 12.31
N GLN A 403 -12.64 -3.10 12.50
CA GLN A 403 -11.71 -1.97 12.63
C GLN A 403 -10.89 -1.99 13.93
N VAL A 404 -11.44 -2.55 15.00
CA VAL A 404 -10.76 -2.61 16.31
C VAL A 404 -9.49 -3.44 16.23
N HIS A 405 -9.47 -4.48 15.38
CA HIS A 405 -8.29 -5.31 15.16
C HIS A 405 -7.06 -4.51 14.69
N PHE A 406 -7.28 -3.45 13.89
CA PHE A 406 -6.22 -2.60 13.37
C PHE A 406 -5.68 -1.61 14.42
N LEU A 407 -6.41 -1.37 15.51
CA LEU A 407 -6.01 -0.45 16.56
C LEU A 407 -4.96 -1.12 17.47
N GLN A 408 -3.73 -1.23 16.99
CA GLN A 408 -2.55 -1.65 17.75
C GLN A 408 -1.42 -0.63 17.56
N PRO A 409 -0.43 -0.51 18.47
CA PRO A 409 0.47 0.64 18.51
C PRO A 409 1.28 0.86 17.23
N SER A 410 1.54 -0.22 16.48
CA SER A 410 2.22 -0.16 15.19
C SER A 410 1.50 0.73 14.16
N VAL A 411 0.15 0.83 14.19
CA VAL A 411 -0.59 1.68 13.25
C VAL A 411 -0.23 3.16 13.44
N PHE A 412 0.02 3.59 14.68
CA PHE A 412 0.47 4.95 14.96
C PHE A 412 1.85 5.23 14.36
N SER A 413 2.71 4.20 14.30
CA SER A 413 4.07 4.34 13.79
C SER A 413 4.13 4.61 12.29
N VAL A 414 3.13 4.16 11.53
CA VAL A 414 2.98 4.49 10.10
C VAL A 414 2.09 5.74 9.88
N SER A 415 1.40 6.21 10.92
CA SER A 415 0.61 7.44 10.93
C SER A 415 1.44 8.68 11.37
N ILE A 416 2.65 8.81 10.83
CA ILE A 416 3.58 9.92 11.09
C ILE A 416 3.86 10.72 9.80
N HIS A 417 4.50 11.89 9.93
CA HIS A 417 4.91 12.65 8.76
C HIS A 417 5.98 11.88 7.99
N THR A 418 5.70 11.58 6.73
CA THR A 418 6.59 10.78 5.88
C THR A 418 6.76 11.46 4.53
N ILE A 419 7.98 11.90 4.24
CA ILE A 419 8.34 12.47 2.94
C ILE A 419 9.03 11.37 2.15
N VAL A 420 8.55 11.13 0.95
CA VAL A 420 9.09 10.08 0.07
C VAL A 420 9.87 10.74 -1.05
N ASP A 421 11.12 10.31 -1.22
CA ASP A 421 11.99 10.76 -2.31
C ASP A 421 12.04 9.67 -3.40
N ASP A 422 11.44 9.96 -4.56
CA ASP A 422 11.45 9.07 -5.73
C ASP A 422 12.47 9.50 -6.80
N SER A 423 13.43 10.37 -6.45
CA SER A 423 14.40 10.93 -7.40
C SER A 423 15.23 9.87 -8.10
N LEU A 424 15.56 8.76 -7.42
CA LEU A 424 16.30 7.65 -8.05
C LEU A 424 15.47 6.92 -9.11
N ALA A 425 14.18 6.71 -8.87
CA ALA A 425 13.29 6.08 -9.85
C ALA A 425 13.15 6.94 -11.12
N ARG A 426 13.10 8.27 -10.95
CA ARG A 426 12.94 9.24 -12.05
C ARG A 426 14.18 9.38 -12.94
N LYS A 427 15.37 9.00 -12.47
CA LYS A 427 16.59 9.07 -13.28
C LYS A 427 16.46 8.23 -14.56
N PRO A 428 17.06 8.67 -15.67
CA PRO A 428 17.18 7.84 -16.87
C PRO A 428 17.85 6.49 -16.58
N VAL A 429 17.59 5.50 -17.43
CA VAL A 429 18.14 4.13 -17.27
C VAL A 429 19.67 4.15 -17.30
N GLU A 430 20.25 5.01 -18.12
CA GLU A 430 21.69 5.20 -18.30
C GLU A 430 22.36 5.72 -17.01
N GLN A 431 21.59 6.39 -16.15
CA GLN A 431 22.03 6.88 -14.84
C GLN A 431 21.64 5.95 -13.68
N GLY A 432 21.13 4.75 -13.99
CA GLY A 432 20.75 3.73 -13.01
C GLY A 432 19.35 3.87 -12.43
N GLY A 433 18.51 4.78 -12.95
CA GLY A 433 17.09 4.83 -12.62
C GLY A 433 16.24 3.94 -13.54
N ILE A 434 14.92 4.10 -13.47
CA ILE A 434 13.96 3.39 -14.34
C ILE A 434 13.22 4.34 -15.29
N GLY A 435 13.57 5.62 -15.28
CA GLY A 435 12.90 6.66 -16.06
C GLY A 435 11.46 6.89 -15.61
N TYR A 436 11.16 6.74 -14.32
CA TYR A 436 9.81 6.82 -13.79
C TYR A 436 9.16 8.18 -14.12
N LYS A 437 7.96 8.12 -14.73
CA LYS A 437 7.16 9.29 -15.07
C LYS A 437 5.71 9.09 -14.61
N GLY A 438 5.38 9.57 -13.41
CA GLY A 438 4.00 9.65 -12.93
C GLY A 438 3.11 10.51 -13.86
N VAL A 439 1.81 10.26 -13.83
CA VAL A 439 0.82 10.89 -14.74
C VAL A 439 0.01 11.97 -14.05
N CYS A 440 -0.31 11.78 -12.78
CA CYS A 440 -1.17 12.69 -12.02
C CYS A 440 -0.48 13.20 -10.75
N THR A 441 -0.92 14.37 -10.34
CA THR A 441 -0.75 14.82 -8.95
C THR A 441 -1.71 14.08 -8.02
N THR A 442 -1.46 14.10 -6.71
CA THR A 442 -2.38 13.48 -5.75
C THR A 442 -3.77 14.12 -5.81
N LEU A 443 -3.87 15.45 -5.92
CA LEU A 443 -5.13 16.18 -6.08
C LEU A 443 -5.95 15.63 -7.26
N GLU A 444 -5.31 15.50 -8.42
CA GLU A 444 -5.99 15.00 -9.62
C GLU A 444 -6.42 13.55 -9.46
N GLY A 445 -5.56 12.68 -8.91
CA GLY A 445 -5.94 11.28 -8.70
C GLY A 445 -7.09 11.14 -7.70
N VAL A 446 -7.13 11.96 -6.63
CA VAL A 446 -8.21 11.93 -5.64
C VAL A 446 -9.52 12.41 -6.27
N CYS A 447 -9.49 13.53 -7.00
CA CYS A 447 -10.65 14.01 -7.74
C CYS A 447 -11.11 13.00 -8.79
N GLN A 448 -10.20 12.34 -9.52
CA GLN A 448 -10.53 11.29 -10.49
C GLN A 448 -11.26 10.12 -9.82
N GLN A 449 -10.76 9.66 -8.66
CA GLN A 449 -11.44 8.60 -7.91
C GLN A 449 -12.84 9.01 -7.44
N LEU A 450 -13.03 10.28 -7.04
CA LEU A 450 -14.34 10.80 -6.65
C LEU A 450 -15.30 10.91 -7.85
N VAL A 451 -14.80 11.24 -9.04
CA VAL A 451 -15.58 11.17 -10.30
C VAL A 451 -16.05 9.74 -10.54
N GLU A 452 -15.12 8.78 -10.50
CA GLU A 452 -15.42 7.35 -10.71
C GLU A 452 -16.43 6.83 -9.68
N TRP A 453 -16.25 7.16 -8.39
CA TRP A 453 -17.18 6.82 -7.33
C TRP A 453 -18.59 7.36 -7.58
N ASN A 454 -18.71 8.65 -7.90
CA ASN A 454 -20.00 9.29 -8.12
C ASN A 454 -20.72 8.70 -9.35
N MET A 455 -19.98 8.36 -10.42
CA MET A 455 -20.54 7.68 -11.59
C MET A 455 -21.05 6.28 -11.26
N GLU A 456 -20.31 5.51 -10.47
CA GLU A 456 -20.75 4.18 -10.02
C GLU A 456 -22.01 4.27 -9.15
N GLN A 457 -22.06 5.20 -8.19
CA GLN A 457 -23.22 5.38 -7.33
C GLN A 457 -24.48 5.78 -8.10
N GLU A 458 -24.34 6.64 -9.11
CA GLU A 458 -25.46 6.99 -9.99
C GLU A 458 -25.93 5.78 -10.81
N HIS A 459 -25.01 4.97 -11.33
CA HIS A 459 -25.36 3.75 -12.04
C HIS A 459 -26.07 2.73 -11.14
N GLU A 460 -25.62 2.53 -9.90
CA GLU A 460 -26.27 1.65 -8.91
C GLU A 460 -27.67 2.15 -8.54
N ARG A 461 -27.87 3.47 -8.48
CA ARG A 461 -29.17 4.11 -8.24
C ARG A 461 -30.14 3.86 -9.38
N ILE A 462 -29.69 3.99 -10.63
CA ILE A 462 -30.50 3.78 -11.84
C ILE A 462 -30.86 2.30 -12.02
N THR A 463 -29.91 1.39 -11.79
CA THR A 463 -30.09 -0.06 -12.04
C THR A 463 -30.72 -0.82 -10.88
N GLY A 464 -30.89 -0.20 -9.71
CA GLY A 464 -31.45 -0.85 -8.52
C GLY A 464 -30.53 -1.89 -7.86
N GLN A 465 -29.28 -2.03 -8.31
CA GLN A 465 -28.32 -3.01 -7.81
C GLN A 465 -27.76 -2.68 -6.41
N GLY A 466 -27.94 -1.46 -5.91
CA GLY A 466 -27.38 -0.98 -4.64
C GLY A 466 -27.84 -1.73 -3.37
N LYS A 467 -28.95 -2.50 -3.42
CA LYS A 467 -29.43 -3.29 -2.25
C LYS A 467 -28.72 -4.63 -2.07
N LEU A 468 -28.20 -5.24 -3.13
CA LEU A 468 -27.49 -6.54 -3.08
C LEU A 468 -26.01 -6.39 -2.69
N GLY A 469 -25.37 -5.28 -3.07
CA GLY A 469 -23.95 -5.02 -2.79
C GLY A 469 -23.61 -4.79 -1.31
N LYS A 470 -24.50 -4.11 -0.55
CA LYS A 470 -24.29 -3.86 0.89
C LYS A 470 -24.31 -5.15 1.72
N ALA A 471 -25.15 -6.13 1.37
CA ALA A 471 -25.20 -7.42 2.08
C ALA A 471 -23.95 -8.28 1.83
N ALA A 472 -23.41 -8.27 0.61
CA ALA A 472 -22.20 -9.04 0.25
C ALA A 472 -20.91 -8.42 0.82
N MET A 473 -20.83 -7.08 0.91
CA MET A 473 -19.65 -6.38 1.43
C MET A 473 -19.53 -6.41 2.96
N THR A 474 -20.64 -6.57 3.69
CA THR A 474 -20.63 -6.68 5.16
C THR A 474 -20.14 -8.05 5.64
N VAL A 475 -20.34 -9.10 4.83
CA VAL A 475 -19.95 -10.49 5.16
C VAL A 475 -18.50 -10.81 4.75
N LYS A 476 -17.96 -10.12 3.74
CA LYS A 476 -16.58 -10.32 3.23
C LYS A 476 -15.65 -9.16 3.58
N GLY A 477 -15.95 -8.43 4.65
CA GLY A 477 -15.07 -7.40 5.19
C GLY A 477 -13.77 -8.03 5.68
N VAL A 478 -12.75 -8.03 4.80
CA VAL A 478 -11.32 -8.13 5.13
C VAL A 478 -11.08 -9.04 6.34
N ALA A 479 -11.23 -10.35 6.12
CA ALA A 479 -10.37 -11.27 6.86
C ALA A 479 -8.96 -11.01 6.35
N ALA A 480 -8.30 -10.03 6.98
CA ALA A 480 -6.87 -9.83 6.90
C ALA A 480 -6.14 -11.03 7.49
#